data_AF-A0AAV2ZLD5-F1
#
_entry.id   AF-A0AAV2ZLD5-F1
#
_cell.length_a   1.000
_cell.length_b   1.000
_cell.length_c   1.000
_cell.angle_alpha   90.00
_cell.angle_beta   90.00
_cell.angle_gamma   90.00
#
_symmetry.space_group_name_H-M   'P 1'
#
loop_
_entity.id
_entity.type
_entity.pdbx_description
1 polymer ?
#
loop_
_entity_poly.entity_id
_entity_poly.type
_entity_poly.pdbx_seq_one_letter_code
_entity_poly.pdbx_strand_id
1 'polypeptide(L)'
;MIKVKWQRTLNGPEGEAVPPPAPANSNASRRPQVTKREMEPISEETASPRHTTEWSNDMFSMNEAGEVCNRMTQMRITKDEVRTHGEEVLKGLIEYVHNRMLREFQFVEQAIPAIDFERSSVASSFNPSSSVRSSSSSICSTADGFRTMVDSDVPRCIFHTSQDFSIAEKLLVFVCSSRGLSCGIWSRSLLLHDGVQVGSMIPYFHEAIKAGYGILVMNPNMNTQTMINEDGVEEKLPIHGSSTQEEHVEHVWKNYIFPSAAHKIHFIAYGYGGVLVMNLIEKYKYELKSRLGNVAFVESSHKVDPKWAGGFRRFFSQHSICWKRSREPINTDLSLGDP
;
A
#
# COMPACT_ATOMS: atom_id res chain seq x y z
N MET A 1 7.44 10.44 11.41
CA MET A 1 6.17 11.11 11.02
C MET A 1 6.45 11.92 9.76
N ILE A 2 5.93 11.50 8.60
CA ILE A 2 6.06 12.30 7.37
C ILE A 2 5.37 13.64 7.65
N LYS A 3 6.10 14.74 7.75
CA LYS A 3 5.50 16.06 7.60
C LYS A 3 5.27 16.33 6.12
N VAL A 4 4.43 15.52 5.48
CA VAL A 4 3.81 15.91 4.22
C VAL A 4 2.36 16.23 4.55
N LYS A 5 2.03 17.50 4.38
CA LYS A 5 0.70 18.05 4.62
C LYS A 5 -0.17 17.66 3.42
N TRP A 6 -1.20 16.90 3.70
CA TRP A 6 -2.11 16.30 2.73
C TRP A 6 -3.52 16.92 2.86
N GLN A 7 -4.10 17.47 1.79
CA GLN A 7 -5.47 18.05 1.75
C GLN A 7 -6.53 17.40 0.83
N ARG A 8 -7.83 17.35 1.22
CA ARG A 8 -8.96 16.71 0.51
C ARG A 8 -9.47 17.55 -0.67
N THR A 9 -9.72 16.94 -1.84
CA THR A 9 -10.55 17.54 -2.91
C THR A 9 -11.88 16.81 -3.09
N LEU A 10 -12.97 17.58 -3.17
CA LEU A 10 -14.29 17.14 -3.62
C LEU A 10 -14.60 17.87 -4.93
N ASN A 11 -14.56 17.17 -6.07
CA ASN A 11 -14.97 17.77 -7.34
C ASN A 11 -16.47 17.56 -7.56
N GLY A 12 -17.24 18.66 -7.52
CA GLY A 12 -18.59 18.76 -8.07
C GLY A 12 -18.73 20.09 -8.83
N PRO A 13 -19.38 20.12 -10.00
CA PRO A 13 -19.57 21.37 -10.74
C PRO A 13 -20.69 22.21 -10.13
N GLU A 14 -20.46 23.51 -9.98
CA GLU A 14 -21.46 24.53 -9.70
C GLU A 14 -22.30 24.84 -10.95
N GLY A 15 -23.58 25.18 -10.74
CA GLY A 15 -24.39 25.89 -11.73
C GLY A 15 -25.86 25.48 -11.78
N GLU A 16 -26.66 25.88 -10.80
CA GLU A 16 -28.05 26.30 -11.07
C GLU A 16 -28.57 27.21 -9.95
N ALA A 17 -29.19 28.33 -10.36
CA ALA A 17 -29.57 29.46 -9.52
C ALA A 17 -30.72 29.15 -8.54
N VAL A 18 -30.61 29.63 -7.31
CA VAL A 18 -31.68 29.55 -6.28
C VAL A 18 -32.23 30.97 -6.03
N PRO A 19 -33.56 31.20 -6.07
CA PRO A 19 -34.16 32.52 -5.82
C PRO A 19 -34.14 32.89 -4.32
N PRO A 20 -34.29 34.19 -3.96
CA PRO A 20 -34.02 34.67 -2.60
C PRO A 20 -35.08 34.22 -1.57
N PRO A 21 -34.73 34.13 -0.27
CA PRO A 21 -35.63 33.63 0.76
C PRO A 21 -36.59 34.72 1.29
N ALA A 22 -37.81 34.30 1.62
CA ALA A 22 -38.80 35.06 2.39
C ALA A 22 -38.47 35.08 3.90
N PRO A 23 -38.98 36.05 4.69
CA PRO A 23 -38.54 36.25 6.06
C PRO A 23 -39.12 35.23 7.06
N ALA A 24 -38.40 35.11 8.17
CA ALA A 24 -38.40 34.05 9.16
C ALA A 24 -39.71 33.85 9.92
N ASN A 25 -39.99 32.58 10.26
CA ASN A 25 -40.85 32.23 11.38
C ASN A 25 -40.08 31.31 12.35
N SER A 26 -39.98 31.77 13.59
CA SER A 26 -39.33 31.13 14.72
C SER A 26 -40.08 29.87 15.14
N ASN A 27 -39.38 28.74 15.27
CA ASN A 27 -39.60 27.83 16.38
C ASN A 27 -38.39 26.92 16.60
N ALA A 28 -37.83 27.05 17.79
CA ALA A 28 -36.68 26.31 18.27
C ALA A 28 -37.04 24.85 18.58
N SER A 29 -36.20 23.92 18.15
CA SER A 29 -36.03 22.63 18.83
C SER A 29 -34.61 22.11 18.61
N ARG A 30 -33.96 21.84 19.73
CA ARG A 30 -32.52 21.64 19.95
C ARG A 30 -31.99 20.40 19.23
N ARG A 31 -30.89 20.53 18.48
CA ARG A 31 -29.97 19.42 18.13
C ARG A 31 -28.81 19.38 19.16
N PRO A 32 -28.34 18.19 19.58
CA PRO A 32 -27.25 18.10 20.55
C PRO A 32 -25.92 18.59 19.96
N GLN A 33 -25.20 19.43 20.70
CA GLN A 33 -23.82 19.81 20.40
C GLN A 33 -22.90 18.62 20.72
N VAL A 34 -22.16 18.14 19.73
CA VAL A 34 -21.03 17.24 19.95
C VAL A 34 -19.83 18.11 20.34
N THR A 35 -19.45 18.02 21.60
CA THR A 35 -18.28 18.68 22.17
C THR A 35 -17.00 18.19 21.49
N LYS A 36 -16.16 19.14 21.04
CA LYS A 36 -14.76 18.89 20.68
C LYS A 36 -14.08 18.17 21.85
N ARG A 37 -13.60 16.94 21.63
CA ARG A 37 -12.57 16.35 22.47
C ARG A 37 -11.23 16.82 21.94
N GLU A 38 -10.64 17.78 22.64
CA GLU A 38 -9.22 18.09 22.51
C GLU A 38 -8.42 16.88 22.99
N MET A 39 -7.41 16.51 22.20
CA MET A 39 -6.59 15.33 22.39
C MET A 39 -5.39 15.74 23.26
N GLU A 40 -5.53 15.54 24.57
CA GLU A 40 -4.42 15.65 25.53
C GLU A 40 -3.48 14.44 25.39
N PRO A 41 -2.15 14.63 25.58
CA PRO A 41 -1.17 13.55 25.42
C PRO A 41 -1.26 12.58 26.60
N ILE A 42 -1.53 11.30 26.31
CA ILE A 42 -1.54 10.24 27.32
C ILE A 42 -0.12 9.72 27.51
N SER A 43 0.27 9.66 28.78
CA SER A 43 1.53 9.17 29.33
C SER A 43 1.94 7.77 28.85
N GLU A 44 3.24 7.62 28.60
CA GLU A 44 3.96 6.36 28.45
C GLU A 44 3.75 5.46 29.67
N GLU A 45 3.16 4.30 29.47
CA GLU A 45 3.61 3.01 30.01
C GLU A 45 2.58 1.95 29.63
N THR A 46 2.91 1.08 28.67
CA THR A 46 2.59 -0.36 28.73
C THR A 46 3.20 -1.10 27.54
N ALA A 47 4.20 -1.93 27.86
CA ALA A 47 4.68 -3.10 27.14
C ALA A 47 5.23 -2.91 25.70
N SER A 48 6.53 -2.65 25.61
CA SER A 48 7.33 -2.79 24.39
C SER A 48 7.31 -4.25 23.88
N PRO A 49 6.95 -4.51 22.60
CA PRO A 49 7.19 -5.81 22.00
C PRO A 49 8.70 -6.01 21.81
N ARG A 50 9.14 -7.21 22.14
CA ARG A 50 10.53 -7.68 22.17
C ARG A 50 11.23 -7.52 20.79
N HIS A 51 12.40 -6.87 20.81
CA HIS A 51 13.43 -6.80 19.76
C HIS A 51 12.92 -6.62 18.31
N THR A 52 12.55 -5.39 17.95
CA THR A 52 12.65 -4.95 16.55
C THR A 52 14.10 -5.11 16.11
N THR A 53 14.36 -5.95 15.11
CA THR A 53 15.70 -6.15 14.57
C THR A 53 16.25 -4.81 14.08
N GLU A 54 17.15 -4.18 14.83
CA GLU A 54 17.76 -2.92 14.41
C GLU A 54 18.55 -3.12 13.13
N TRP A 55 18.16 -2.43 12.07
CA TRP A 55 18.90 -2.46 10.81
C TRP A 55 20.23 -1.71 10.97
N SER A 56 21.32 -2.34 10.55
CA SER A 56 22.64 -1.72 10.46
C SER A 56 23.53 -2.41 9.42
N ASN A 57 24.52 -1.69 8.90
CA ASN A 57 25.65 -2.21 8.15
C ASN A 57 26.96 -1.62 8.71
N ASP A 58 28.07 -1.77 8.00
CA ASP A 58 29.40 -1.33 8.48
C ASP A 58 29.48 0.18 8.77
N MET A 59 28.76 1.01 8.00
CA MET A 59 28.84 2.48 8.09
C MET A 59 27.60 3.16 8.65
N PHE A 60 26.43 2.53 8.54
CA PHE A 60 25.14 3.12 8.86
C PHE A 60 24.34 2.25 9.82
N SER A 61 23.53 2.90 10.64
CA SER A 61 22.56 2.25 11.52
C SER A 61 21.27 3.05 11.53
N MET A 62 20.16 2.39 11.87
CA MET A 62 18.88 3.06 12.06
C MET A 62 18.70 3.47 13.52
N ASN A 63 18.29 4.72 13.76
CA ASN A 63 17.95 5.19 15.12
C ASN A 63 16.53 4.75 15.53
N GLU A 64 16.13 5.04 16.77
CA GLU A 64 14.80 4.72 17.31
C GLU A 64 13.65 5.38 16.52
N ALA A 65 13.89 6.54 15.93
CA ALA A 65 12.92 7.22 15.07
C ALA A 65 12.77 6.55 13.68
N GLY A 66 13.61 5.56 13.37
CA GLY A 66 13.61 4.83 12.11
C GLY A 66 14.42 5.51 11.00
N GLU A 67 15.34 6.42 11.36
CA GLU A 67 16.11 7.25 10.42
C GLU A 67 17.52 6.70 10.25
N VAL A 68 18.09 6.83 9.05
CA VAL A 68 19.45 6.36 8.77
C VAL A 68 20.47 7.36 9.30
N CYS A 69 21.36 6.87 10.16
CA CYS A 69 22.47 7.62 10.74
C CYS A 69 23.81 6.96 10.41
N ASN A 70 24.84 7.77 10.21
CA ASN A 70 26.21 7.29 10.15
C ASN A 70 26.63 6.79 11.54
N ARG A 71 27.23 5.60 11.63
CA ARG A 71 27.59 4.95 12.90
C ARG A 71 28.68 5.67 13.67
N MET A 72 29.63 6.28 12.97
CA MET A 72 30.74 6.99 13.60
C MET A 72 30.30 8.36 14.13
N THR A 73 29.53 9.10 13.34
CA THR A 73 29.14 10.48 13.70
C THR A 73 27.80 10.55 14.44
N GLN A 74 26.99 9.49 14.39
CA GLN A 74 25.60 9.46 14.87
C GLN A 74 24.68 10.50 14.21
N MET A 75 25.15 11.16 13.16
CA MET A 75 24.38 12.14 12.40
C MET A 75 23.61 11.46 11.28
N ARG A 76 22.49 12.07 10.86
CA ARG A 76 21.73 11.59 9.70
C ARG A 76 22.61 11.49 8.46
N ILE A 77 22.29 10.50 7.62
CA ILE A 77 22.97 10.29 6.34
C ILE A 77 22.96 11.57 5.50
N THR A 78 24.15 11.97 5.07
CA THR A 78 24.37 13.18 4.27
C THR A 78 24.04 12.93 2.79
N LYS A 79 23.90 14.01 2.01
CA LYS A 79 23.64 13.89 0.57
C LYS A 79 24.76 13.17 -0.19
N ASP A 80 26.02 13.39 0.21
CA ASP A 80 27.16 12.72 -0.41
C ASP A 80 27.21 11.23 -0.08
N GLU A 81 26.90 10.86 1.18
CA GLU A 81 26.78 9.46 1.56
C GLU A 81 25.62 8.76 0.84
N VAL A 82 24.47 9.44 0.66
CA VAL A 82 23.37 8.90 -0.16
C VAL A 82 23.81 8.70 -1.61
N ARG A 83 24.61 9.60 -2.18
CA ARG A 83 25.11 9.47 -3.56
C ARG A 83 26.04 8.25 -3.73
N THR A 84 26.83 7.93 -2.71
CA THR A 84 27.83 6.85 -2.78
C THR A 84 27.27 5.50 -2.30
N HIS A 85 26.47 5.49 -1.23
CA HIS A 85 26.02 4.28 -0.52
C HIS A 85 24.51 4.11 -0.53
N GLY A 86 23.76 5.00 -1.19
CA GLY A 86 22.30 5.02 -1.15
C GLY A 86 21.66 3.71 -1.60
N GLU A 87 22.17 3.06 -2.64
CA GLU A 87 21.61 1.80 -3.14
C GLU A 87 21.80 0.64 -2.14
N GLU A 88 22.97 0.52 -1.53
CA GLU A 88 23.26 -0.49 -0.50
C GLU A 88 22.38 -0.29 0.74
N VAL A 89 22.33 0.95 1.25
CA VAL A 89 21.48 1.33 2.39
C VAL A 89 20.03 1.03 2.07
N LEU A 90 19.56 1.42 0.88
CA LEU A 90 18.17 1.25 0.49
C LEU A 90 17.77 -0.22 0.34
N LYS A 91 18.65 -1.06 -0.20
CA LYS A 91 18.43 -2.51 -0.23
C LYS A 91 18.21 -3.05 1.18
N GLY A 92 19.07 -2.67 2.12
CA GLY A 92 18.95 -3.06 3.52
C GLY A 92 17.67 -2.54 4.20
N LEU A 93 17.27 -1.30 3.92
CA LEU A 93 16.02 -0.74 4.46
C LEU A 93 14.78 -1.43 3.89
N ILE A 94 14.78 -1.78 2.61
CA ILE A 94 13.66 -2.50 1.99
C ILE A 94 13.55 -3.90 2.59
N GLU A 95 14.67 -4.60 2.74
CA GLU A 95 14.72 -5.90 3.44
C GLU A 95 14.21 -5.80 4.88
N TYR A 96 14.60 -4.75 5.62
CA TYR A 96 14.07 -4.50 6.95
C TYR A 96 12.54 -4.35 6.94
N VAL A 97 11.98 -3.60 5.98
CA VAL A 97 10.52 -3.43 5.88
C VAL A 97 9.83 -4.76 5.58
N HIS A 98 10.34 -5.56 4.64
CA HIS A 98 9.76 -6.88 4.33
C HIS A 98 9.87 -7.86 5.48
N ASN A 99 11.01 -7.90 6.16
CA ASN A 99 11.17 -8.73 7.35
C ASN A 99 10.14 -8.36 8.42
N ARG A 100 9.84 -7.08 8.62
CA ARG A 100 8.78 -6.66 9.54
C ARG A 100 7.40 -7.07 9.03
N MET A 101 7.10 -6.88 7.74
CA MET A 101 5.84 -7.35 7.14
C MET A 101 5.62 -8.84 7.42
N LEU A 102 6.62 -9.67 7.15
CA LEU A 102 6.50 -11.13 7.27
C LEU A 102 6.56 -11.63 8.72
N ARG A 103 7.43 -11.06 9.57
CA ARG A 103 7.68 -11.58 10.92
C ARG A 103 6.86 -10.90 12.00
N GLU A 104 6.74 -9.58 11.94
CA GLU A 104 6.03 -8.80 12.97
C GLU A 104 4.53 -8.69 12.65
N PHE A 105 4.21 -8.31 11.40
CA PHE A 105 2.81 -8.19 10.96
C PHE A 105 2.22 -9.50 10.44
N GLN A 106 3.04 -10.55 10.36
CA GLN A 106 2.64 -11.90 9.92
C GLN A 106 1.96 -11.92 8.55
N PHE A 107 2.39 -11.03 7.64
CA PHE A 107 1.87 -11.03 6.28
C PHE A 107 2.26 -12.32 5.56
N VAL A 108 1.36 -12.78 4.70
CA VAL A 108 1.53 -13.95 3.85
C VAL A 108 1.78 -13.47 2.44
N GLU A 109 2.74 -14.10 1.78
CA GLU A 109 3.01 -13.88 0.37
C GLU A 109 1.99 -14.62 -0.48
N GLN A 110 1.44 -13.92 -1.46
CA GLN A 110 0.57 -14.44 -2.48
C GLN A 110 1.30 -14.35 -3.82
N ALA A 111 1.00 -15.29 -4.73
CA ALA A 111 1.65 -15.38 -6.03
C ALA A 111 0.64 -15.26 -7.18
N ILE A 112 1.07 -14.61 -8.26
CA ILE A 112 0.34 -14.55 -9.53
C ILE A 112 1.30 -14.99 -10.64
N PRO A 113 1.04 -16.09 -11.36
CA PRO A 113 0.01 -17.09 -11.09
C PRO A 113 0.15 -17.73 -9.69
N ALA A 114 -0.93 -18.33 -9.19
CA ALA A 114 -0.90 -19.08 -7.93
C ALA A 114 0.07 -20.27 -8.04
N ILE A 115 0.68 -20.64 -6.92
CA ILE A 115 1.55 -21.83 -6.86
C ILE A 115 0.64 -23.05 -6.89
N ASP A 116 0.70 -23.82 -7.97
CA ASP A 116 0.07 -25.12 -8.01
C ASP A 116 0.82 -26.02 -7.03
N PHE A 117 0.22 -26.31 -5.88
CA PHE A 117 0.60 -27.50 -5.13
C PHE A 117 0.15 -28.68 -5.97
N GLU A 118 1.05 -29.19 -6.82
CA GLU A 118 0.80 -30.43 -7.53
C GLU A 118 0.32 -31.49 -6.54
N ARG A 119 -0.97 -31.87 -6.65
CA ARG A 119 -1.53 -33.09 -6.05
C ARG A 119 -0.97 -34.35 -6.76
N SER A 120 0.15 -34.24 -7.44
CA SER A 120 0.70 -35.17 -8.42
C SER A 120 1.93 -35.93 -7.90
N SER A 121 2.03 -36.23 -6.60
CA SER A 121 3.13 -37.08 -6.11
C SER A 121 2.78 -38.01 -4.94
N VAL A 122 1.50 -38.24 -4.65
CA VAL A 122 1.08 -39.32 -3.74
C VAL A 122 1.18 -40.73 -4.36
N ALA A 123 1.79 -40.88 -5.54
CA ALA A 123 2.03 -42.19 -6.14
C ALA A 123 3.36 -42.23 -6.92
N SER A 124 4.49 -41.96 -6.25
CA SER A 124 5.72 -42.75 -6.43
C SER A 124 6.86 -42.17 -5.60
N SER A 125 7.56 -43.09 -4.91
CA SER A 125 8.88 -42.88 -4.30
C SER A 125 8.89 -42.15 -2.95
N PHE A 126 8.52 -42.90 -1.91
CA PHE A 126 9.08 -42.73 -0.58
C PHE A 126 10.62 -42.77 -0.68
N ASN A 127 11.29 -41.67 -0.37
CA ASN A 127 12.73 -41.63 -0.16
C ASN A 127 13.00 -40.97 1.21
N PRO A 128 13.29 -41.71 2.29
CA PRO A 128 13.25 -41.20 3.65
C PRO A 128 14.49 -40.37 4.05
N SER A 129 15.23 -39.81 3.10
CA SER A 129 16.48 -39.06 3.37
C SER A 129 16.51 -37.61 2.89
N SER A 130 15.44 -37.06 2.31
CA SER A 130 15.37 -35.62 2.02
C SER A 130 14.73 -34.86 3.19
N SER A 131 15.58 -34.41 4.13
CA SER A 131 15.20 -33.37 5.08
C SER A 131 14.96 -32.06 4.32
N VAL A 132 13.74 -31.82 3.85
CA VAL A 132 13.34 -30.53 3.28
C VAL A 132 13.03 -29.59 4.44
N ARG A 133 14.07 -28.91 4.94
CA ARG A 133 13.92 -27.74 5.82
C ARG A 133 13.55 -26.55 4.94
N SER A 134 12.27 -26.24 4.82
CA SER A 134 11.79 -24.98 4.25
C SER A 134 12.38 -23.80 5.03
N SER A 135 13.31 -23.08 4.40
CA SER A 135 13.94 -21.90 4.98
C SER A 135 13.36 -20.64 4.33
N SER A 136 12.50 -19.98 5.10
CA SER A 136 11.91 -18.67 4.84
C SER A 136 12.98 -17.61 4.55
N SER A 137 12.85 -16.86 3.45
CA SER A 137 13.21 -15.43 3.35
C SER A 137 13.03 -14.91 1.92
N SER A 138 11.82 -14.67 1.46
CA SER A 138 11.58 -14.01 0.17
C SER A 138 11.81 -12.50 0.32
N ILE A 139 12.71 -11.91 -0.47
CA ILE A 139 12.99 -10.46 -0.46
C ILE A 139 12.60 -9.89 -1.82
N CYS A 140 11.58 -9.03 -1.85
CA CYS A 140 11.15 -8.34 -3.05
C CYS A 140 11.85 -6.97 -3.18
N SER A 141 12.99 -6.90 -3.86
CA SER A 141 13.55 -5.60 -4.28
C SER A 141 13.86 -5.61 -5.76
N THR A 142 13.08 -4.82 -6.51
CA THR A 142 13.37 -4.44 -7.89
C THR A 142 14.51 -3.43 -7.90
N ALA A 143 15.74 -3.94 -8.00
CA ALA A 143 16.87 -3.36 -8.75
C ALA A 143 18.08 -4.32 -8.69
N ASP A 144 18.40 -4.89 -7.51
CA ASP A 144 19.61 -5.74 -7.33
C ASP A 144 19.45 -6.85 -6.26
N GLY A 145 18.91 -8.01 -6.63
CA GLY A 145 19.19 -9.26 -5.89
C GLY A 145 17.97 -10.08 -5.44
N PHE A 146 17.47 -10.90 -6.37
CA PHE A 146 17.42 -12.36 -6.25
C PHE A 146 17.07 -12.97 -4.87
N ARG A 147 15.77 -13.08 -4.59
CA ARG A 147 15.17 -14.42 -4.42
C ARG A 147 14.01 -14.50 -5.39
N THR A 148 14.33 -14.86 -6.63
CA THR A 148 13.35 -15.58 -7.44
C THR A 148 12.89 -16.77 -6.58
N MET A 149 11.62 -17.13 -6.69
CA MET A 149 11.25 -18.52 -6.45
C MET A 149 12.01 -19.31 -7.54
N VAL A 150 13.30 -19.58 -7.31
CA VAL A 150 14.22 -20.27 -8.24
C VAL A 150 13.66 -21.65 -8.59
N ASP A 151 12.77 -22.18 -7.77
CA ASP A 151 12.14 -23.50 -7.94
C ASP A 151 10.84 -23.46 -8.78
N SER A 152 10.63 -22.45 -9.62
CA SER A 152 9.47 -22.38 -10.51
C SER A 152 9.88 -22.01 -11.92
N ASP A 153 9.62 -22.89 -12.89
CA ASP A 153 9.80 -22.66 -14.33
C ASP A 153 8.85 -21.58 -14.90
N VAL A 154 7.97 -21.03 -14.04
CA VAL A 154 6.95 -20.04 -14.40
C VAL A 154 7.27 -18.68 -13.74
N PRO A 155 7.24 -17.56 -14.50
CA PRO A 155 7.42 -16.22 -13.94
C PRO A 155 6.23 -15.82 -13.05
N ARG A 156 6.50 -15.22 -11.89
CA ARG A 156 5.50 -14.91 -10.86
C ARG A 156 5.66 -13.51 -10.28
N CYS A 157 4.52 -12.88 -9.99
CA CYS A 157 4.41 -11.64 -9.23
C CYS A 157 4.04 -11.97 -7.79
N ILE A 158 4.83 -11.46 -6.84
CA ILE A 158 4.57 -11.60 -5.40
C ILE A 158 3.92 -10.34 -4.87
N PHE A 159 2.84 -10.51 -4.11
CA PHE A 159 2.15 -9.47 -3.37
C PHE A 159 1.80 -9.99 -1.96
N HIS A 160 1.30 -9.13 -1.07
CA HIS A 160 1.20 -9.49 0.35
C HIS A 160 -0.20 -9.29 0.92
N THR A 161 -0.61 -10.15 1.84
CA THR A 161 -1.88 -10.05 2.58
C THR A 161 -1.66 -10.27 4.06
N SER A 162 -2.52 -9.72 4.93
CA SER A 162 -2.65 -10.24 6.29
C SER A 162 -3.24 -11.66 6.25
N GLN A 163 -3.05 -12.46 7.30
CA GLN A 163 -3.56 -13.83 7.35
C GLN A 163 -5.09 -13.91 7.25
N ASP A 164 -5.78 -12.92 7.81
CA ASP A 164 -7.23 -12.84 7.95
C ASP A 164 -7.92 -12.09 6.79
N PHE A 165 -7.19 -11.65 5.77
CA PHE A 165 -7.72 -10.75 4.73
C PHE A 165 -9.01 -11.28 4.07
N SER A 166 -9.13 -12.60 3.90
CA SER A 166 -10.24 -13.24 3.21
C SER A 166 -11.51 -13.34 4.05
N ILE A 167 -11.39 -13.30 5.38
CA ILE A 167 -12.50 -13.42 6.34
C ILE A 167 -12.81 -12.10 7.07
N ALA A 168 -11.93 -11.10 6.94
CA ALA A 168 -12.11 -9.82 7.59
C ALA A 168 -13.35 -9.07 7.06
N GLU A 169 -14.14 -8.48 7.96
CA GLU A 169 -15.32 -7.67 7.59
C GLU A 169 -14.93 -6.37 6.87
N LYS A 170 -13.76 -5.82 7.21
CA LYS A 170 -13.19 -4.61 6.61
C LYS A 170 -11.84 -4.96 6.00
N LEU A 171 -11.65 -4.58 4.74
CA LEU A 171 -10.41 -4.79 4.01
C LEU A 171 -9.80 -3.45 3.62
N LEU A 172 -8.51 -3.27 3.92
CA LEU A 172 -7.72 -2.13 3.46
C LEU A 172 -6.76 -2.58 2.36
N VAL A 173 -6.92 -2.01 1.18
CA VAL A 173 -6.17 -2.37 -0.02
C VAL A 173 -5.20 -1.25 -0.39
N PHE A 174 -3.91 -1.56 -0.41
CA PHE A 174 -2.85 -0.66 -0.83
C PHE A 174 -2.55 -0.87 -2.31
N VAL A 175 -2.71 0.19 -3.12
CA VAL A 175 -2.47 0.18 -4.57
C VAL A 175 -1.42 1.23 -4.91
N CYS A 176 -0.18 0.79 -5.08
CA CYS A 176 0.96 1.68 -5.28
C CYS A 176 1.61 1.37 -6.61
N SER A 177 1.44 2.29 -7.57
CA SER A 177 2.13 2.19 -8.86
C SER A 177 3.17 3.29 -8.98
N SER A 178 4.43 2.87 -9.02
CA SER A 178 5.58 3.70 -9.35
C SER A 178 6.75 2.80 -9.72
N ARG A 179 7.61 3.27 -10.63
CA ARG A 179 8.76 2.50 -11.12
C ARG A 179 9.70 2.13 -9.96
N GLY A 180 10.06 0.85 -9.87
CA GLY A 180 11.05 0.35 -8.90
C GLY A 180 10.58 0.32 -7.45
N LEU A 181 9.26 0.44 -7.18
CA LEU A 181 8.73 0.24 -5.83
C LEU A 181 8.30 -1.21 -5.62
N SER A 182 8.64 -1.73 -4.44
CA SER A 182 8.18 -3.01 -3.91
C SER A 182 7.04 -2.82 -2.89
N CYS A 183 6.38 -3.92 -2.52
CA CYS A 183 5.34 -3.90 -1.49
C CYS A 183 5.85 -3.28 -0.19
N GLY A 184 4.99 -2.55 0.52
CA GLY A 184 5.35 -1.95 1.81
C GLY A 184 6.15 -0.64 1.72
N ILE A 185 6.56 -0.20 0.52
CA ILE A 185 7.34 1.04 0.34
C ILE A 185 6.48 2.11 -0.34
N TRP A 186 6.45 3.31 0.24
CA TRP A 186 5.87 4.50 -0.38
C TRP A 186 6.86 5.21 -1.31
N SER A 187 8.10 5.38 -0.86
CA SER A 187 9.14 6.09 -1.63
C SER A 187 10.54 5.70 -1.20
N ARG A 188 11.36 5.29 -2.18
CA ARG A 188 12.79 5.00 -2.04
C ARG A 188 13.58 6.19 -1.47
N SER A 189 13.29 7.41 -1.96
CA SER A 189 13.96 8.62 -1.49
C SER A 189 13.56 8.99 -0.07
N LEU A 190 12.28 8.79 0.30
CA LEU A 190 11.83 9.04 1.68
C LEU A 190 12.40 8.02 2.67
N LEU A 191 12.53 6.75 2.26
CA LEU A 191 13.22 5.74 3.09
C LEU A 191 14.63 6.20 3.47
N LEU A 192 15.39 6.70 2.49
CA LEU A 192 16.77 7.13 2.68
C LEU A 192 16.88 8.42 3.53
N HIS A 193 16.05 9.43 3.26
CA HIS A 193 16.21 10.76 3.86
C HIS A 193 15.43 10.97 5.16
N ASP A 194 14.22 10.43 5.23
CA ASP A 194 13.25 10.67 6.30
C ASP A 194 12.95 9.40 7.11
N GLY A 195 13.50 8.26 6.72
CA GLY A 195 13.46 7.02 7.47
C GLY A 195 12.26 6.11 7.18
N VAL A 196 12.27 4.92 7.79
CA VAL A 196 11.28 3.85 7.56
C VAL A 196 9.88 4.22 8.01
N GLN A 197 9.74 5.04 9.06
CA GLN A 197 8.43 5.54 9.51
C GLN A 197 7.76 6.48 8.51
N VAL A 198 8.52 6.90 7.49
CA VAL A 198 8.09 7.84 6.47
C VAL A 198 8.05 7.19 5.09
N GLY A 199 9.15 6.57 4.68
CA GLY A 199 9.24 5.93 3.38
C GLY A 199 8.45 4.62 3.24
N SER A 200 7.89 4.07 4.31
CA SER A 200 7.20 2.76 4.29
C SER A 200 5.75 2.82 4.76
N MET A 201 5.02 1.73 4.48
CA MET A 201 3.64 1.49 4.90
C MET A 201 3.53 0.96 6.33
N ILE A 202 4.64 0.68 7.03
CA ILE A 202 4.65 0.11 8.39
C ILE A 202 3.72 0.85 9.36
N PRO A 203 3.74 2.19 9.46
CA PRO A 203 2.82 2.89 10.37
C PRO A 203 1.35 2.66 10.02
N TYR A 204 1.04 2.53 8.72
CA TYR A 204 -0.32 2.28 8.25
C TYR A 204 -0.76 0.85 8.56
N PHE A 205 0.15 -0.13 8.48
CA PHE A 205 -0.15 -1.51 8.89
C PHE A 205 -0.49 -1.60 10.37
N HIS A 206 0.30 -0.93 11.23
CA HIS A 206 0.01 -0.83 12.66
C HIS A 206 -1.39 -0.30 12.93
N GLU A 207 -1.73 0.86 12.35
CA GLU A 207 -3.04 1.48 12.60
C GLU A 207 -4.20 0.69 11.98
N ALA A 208 -4.01 0.07 10.81
CA ALA A 208 -5.01 -0.76 10.17
C ALA A 208 -5.31 -2.03 10.99
N ILE A 209 -4.28 -2.71 11.51
CA ILE A 209 -4.45 -3.88 12.37
C ILE A 209 -5.14 -3.49 13.68
N LYS A 210 -4.70 -2.42 14.35
CA LYS A 210 -5.37 -1.90 15.56
C LYS A 210 -6.84 -1.58 15.31
N ALA A 211 -7.17 -1.08 14.12
CA ALA A 211 -8.54 -0.78 13.74
C ALA A 211 -9.33 -2.00 13.23
N GLY A 212 -8.76 -3.21 13.25
CA GLY A 212 -9.43 -4.45 12.87
C GLY A 212 -9.69 -4.56 11.36
N TYR A 213 -8.72 -4.15 10.54
CA TYR A 213 -8.75 -4.37 9.09
C TYR A 213 -7.94 -5.60 8.71
N GLY A 214 -8.50 -6.42 7.82
CA GLY A 214 -7.67 -7.24 6.94
C GLY A 214 -6.91 -6.34 5.98
N ILE A 215 -5.71 -6.74 5.56
CA ILE A 215 -4.83 -5.92 4.72
C ILE A 215 -4.48 -6.69 3.45
N LEU A 216 -4.51 -6.00 2.31
CA LEU A 216 -3.95 -6.49 1.05
C LEU A 216 -3.06 -5.42 0.43
N VAL A 217 -1.83 -5.77 0.10
CA VAL A 217 -0.85 -4.90 -0.55
C VAL A 217 -0.58 -5.43 -1.95
N MET A 218 -1.15 -4.77 -2.97
CA MET A 218 -0.92 -5.12 -4.37
C MET A 218 0.51 -4.81 -4.79
N ASN A 219 0.98 -5.48 -5.87
CA ASN A 219 2.25 -5.21 -6.53
C ASN A 219 2.06 -4.99 -8.05
N PRO A 220 1.42 -3.89 -8.46
CA PRO A 220 1.16 -3.62 -9.87
C PRO A 220 2.43 -3.25 -10.66
N ASN A 221 3.62 -3.24 -10.04
CA ASN A 221 4.89 -2.86 -10.67
C ASN A 221 5.71 -4.06 -11.14
N MET A 222 5.38 -5.27 -10.70
CA MET A 222 6.07 -6.50 -11.09
C MET A 222 5.28 -7.21 -12.17
N ASN A 223 5.58 -6.87 -13.43
CA ASN A 223 4.86 -7.38 -14.59
C ASN A 223 5.66 -8.34 -15.48
N THR A 224 6.96 -8.44 -15.22
CA THR A 224 7.90 -9.27 -15.95
C THR A 224 8.94 -9.83 -14.99
N GLN A 225 9.49 -11.00 -15.29
CA GLN A 225 10.59 -11.61 -14.54
C GLN A 225 11.68 -12.09 -15.51
N THR A 226 12.94 -11.84 -15.17
CA THR A 226 14.08 -12.43 -15.89
C THR A 226 14.25 -13.87 -15.45
N MET A 227 14.27 -14.78 -16.42
CA MET A 227 14.39 -16.23 -16.26
C MET A 227 15.59 -16.70 -17.09
N ILE A 228 16.20 -17.82 -16.72
CA ILE A 228 17.27 -18.43 -17.51
C ILE A 228 16.63 -19.57 -18.31
N ASN A 229 16.77 -19.55 -19.63
CA ASN A 229 16.24 -20.60 -20.49
C ASN A 229 17.14 -21.85 -20.47
N GLU A 230 16.71 -22.92 -21.15
CA GLU A 230 17.46 -24.19 -21.23
C GLU A 230 18.87 -24.01 -21.84
N ASP A 231 19.05 -22.99 -22.68
CA ASP A 231 20.33 -22.63 -23.32
C ASP A 231 21.24 -21.77 -22.41
N GLY A 232 20.82 -21.46 -21.19
CA GLY A 232 21.57 -20.61 -20.25
C GLY A 232 21.48 -19.11 -20.54
N VAL A 233 20.58 -18.68 -21.42
CA VAL A 233 20.36 -17.28 -21.80
C VAL A 233 19.30 -16.65 -20.91
N GLU A 234 19.58 -15.43 -20.43
CA GLU A 234 18.61 -14.63 -19.68
C GLU A 234 17.52 -14.07 -20.61
N GLU A 235 16.27 -14.42 -20.31
CA GLU A 235 15.09 -13.94 -21.03
C GLU A 235 14.12 -13.25 -20.07
N LYS A 236 13.60 -12.09 -20.48
CA LYS A 236 12.61 -11.34 -19.71
C LYS A 236 11.20 -11.74 -20.13
N LEU A 237 10.54 -12.54 -19.30
CA LEU A 237 9.21 -13.08 -19.58
C LEU A 237 8.09 -12.27 -18.91
N PRO A 238 6.93 -12.08 -19.57
CA PRO A 238 5.75 -11.50 -18.95
C PRO A 238 5.15 -12.45 -17.90
N ILE A 239 4.58 -11.90 -16.83
CA ILE A 239 3.94 -12.68 -15.77
C ILE A 239 2.45 -12.85 -16.11
N HIS A 240 1.99 -14.08 -16.34
CA HIS A 240 0.58 -14.33 -16.64
C HIS A 240 -0.34 -13.91 -15.47
N GLY A 241 -1.42 -13.17 -15.75
CA GLY A 241 -2.30 -12.61 -14.72
C GLY A 241 -1.77 -11.32 -14.09
N SER A 242 -0.59 -10.85 -14.48
CA SER A 242 0.04 -9.63 -13.97
C SER A 242 0.95 -9.00 -15.02
N SER A 243 0.74 -9.23 -16.32
CA SER A 243 1.65 -8.78 -17.40
C SER A 243 1.54 -7.28 -17.67
N THR A 244 0.46 -6.66 -17.18
CA THR A 244 0.30 -5.22 -17.06
C THR A 244 -0.18 -4.83 -15.65
N GLN A 245 -0.10 -3.54 -15.34
CA GLN A 245 -0.55 -3.01 -14.05
C GLN A 245 -2.07 -3.19 -13.87
N GLU A 246 -2.83 -2.97 -14.93
CA GLU A 246 -4.28 -3.17 -14.99
C GLU A 246 -4.64 -4.65 -14.84
N GLU A 247 -3.91 -5.54 -15.52
CA GLU A 247 -4.13 -6.99 -15.40
C GLU A 247 -3.88 -7.46 -13.96
N HIS A 248 -2.81 -6.99 -13.31
CA HIS A 248 -2.53 -7.29 -11.91
C HIS A 248 -3.71 -6.89 -11.01
N VAL A 249 -4.17 -5.65 -11.11
CA VAL A 249 -5.27 -5.13 -10.27
C VAL A 249 -6.57 -5.88 -10.54
N GLU A 250 -6.87 -6.21 -11.79
CA GLU A 250 -8.03 -7.02 -12.16
C GLU A 250 -7.92 -8.46 -11.62
N HIS A 251 -6.76 -9.09 -11.72
CA HIS A 251 -6.52 -10.44 -11.22
C HIS A 251 -6.68 -10.50 -9.70
N VAL A 252 -6.05 -9.57 -8.97
CA VAL A 252 -6.19 -9.50 -7.50
C VAL A 252 -7.65 -9.23 -7.10
N TRP A 253 -8.35 -8.34 -7.83
CA TRP A 253 -9.76 -8.10 -7.59
C TRP A 253 -10.59 -9.38 -7.72
N LYS A 254 -10.52 -10.06 -8.86
CA LYS A 254 -11.37 -11.24 -9.14
C LYS A 254 -11.07 -12.41 -8.22
N ASN A 255 -9.80 -12.69 -7.96
CA ASN A 255 -9.40 -13.94 -7.32
C ASN A 255 -9.21 -13.82 -5.81
N TYR A 256 -9.01 -12.61 -5.27
CA TYR A 256 -8.70 -12.42 -3.85
C TYR A 256 -9.70 -11.48 -3.14
N ILE A 257 -10.01 -10.33 -3.75
CA ILE A 257 -10.85 -9.31 -3.07
C ILE A 257 -12.34 -9.63 -3.23
N PHE A 258 -12.81 -9.87 -4.45
CA PHE A 258 -14.21 -10.16 -4.75
C PHE A 258 -14.74 -11.36 -3.94
N PRO A 259 -14.05 -12.52 -3.85
CA PRO A 259 -14.52 -13.65 -3.06
C PRO A 259 -14.34 -13.50 -1.54
N SER A 260 -13.66 -12.46 -1.05
CA SER A 260 -13.49 -12.24 0.39
C SER A 260 -14.82 -11.88 1.08
N ALA A 261 -14.90 -12.12 2.39
CA ALA A 261 -16.03 -11.75 3.24
C ALA A 261 -16.17 -10.23 3.48
N ALA A 262 -15.23 -9.42 3.01
CA ALA A 262 -15.18 -8.00 3.34
C ALA A 262 -16.41 -7.23 2.84
N HIS A 263 -17.21 -6.69 3.75
CA HIS A 263 -18.36 -5.84 3.44
C HIS A 263 -17.99 -4.36 3.30
N LYS A 264 -16.79 -3.97 3.75
CA LYS A 264 -16.23 -2.63 3.54
C LYS A 264 -14.81 -2.69 3.01
N ILE A 265 -14.62 -2.32 1.75
CA ILE A 265 -13.35 -2.35 1.04
C ILE A 265 -12.85 -0.91 0.89
N HIS A 266 -11.76 -0.60 1.56
CA HIS A 266 -11.11 0.69 1.55
C HIS A 266 -9.84 0.62 0.69
N PHE A 267 -9.51 1.70 -0.02
CA PHE A 267 -8.34 1.77 -0.87
C PHE A 267 -7.43 2.92 -0.44
N ILE A 268 -6.12 2.68 -0.39
CA ILE A 268 -5.10 3.74 -0.39
C ILE A 268 -4.33 3.62 -1.69
N ALA A 269 -4.43 4.65 -2.52
CA ALA A 269 -3.93 4.66 -3.88
C ALA A 269 -2.90 5.78 -4.06
N TYR A 270 -1.65 5.39 -4.34
CA TYR A 270 -0.54 6.35 -4.50
C TYR A 270 -0.15 6.50 -5.97
N GLY A 271 0.04 7.74 -6.42
CA GLY A 271 0.49 8.06 -7.77
C GLY A 271 -0.45 7.49 -8.84
N TYR A 272 0.11 6.72 -9.77
CA TYR A 272 -0.66 6.05 -10.83
C TYR A 272 -1.61 4.97 -10.28
N GLY A 273 -1.40 4.51 -9.04
CA GLY A 273 -2.31 3.58 -8.37
C GLY A 273 -3.74 4.12 -8.28
N GLY A 274 -3.92 5.44 -8.21
CA GLY A 274 -5.25 6.03 -8.24
C GLY A 274 -5.96 5.88 -9.59
N VAL A 275 -5.23 5.90 -10.71
CA VAL A 275 -5.81 5.61 -12.04
C VAL A 275 -6.27 4.15 -12.09
N LEU A 276 -5.45 3.22 -11.58
CA LEU A 276 -5.80 1.80 -11.53
C LEU A 276 -7.05 1.55 -10.67
N VAL A 277 -7.15 2.18 -9.50
CA VAL A 277 -8.34 2.07 -8.63
C VAL A 277 -9.57 2.67 -9.31
N MET A 278 -9.45 3.80 -10.01
CA MET A 278 -10.56 4.38 -10.76
C MET A 278 -11.04 3.48 -11.90
N ASN A 279 -10.12 2.87 -12.65
CA ASN A 279 -10.44 1.91 -13.70
C ASN A 279 -11.17 0.68 -13.13
N LEU A 280 -10.70 0.17 -11.99
CA LEU A 280 -11.35 -0.93 -11.28
C LEU A 280 -12.77 -0.56 -10.83
N ILE A 281 -12.93 0.61 -10.21
CA ILE A 281 -14.22 1.09 -9.73
C ILE A 281 -15.20 1.28 -10.90
N GLU A 282 -14.77 1.86 -12.01
CA GLU A 282 -15.64 2.03 -13.18
C GLU A 282 -16.10 0.69 -13.75
N LYS A 283 -15.17 -0.27 -13.86
CA LYS A 283 -15.43 -1.60 -14.41
C LYS A 283 -16.37 -2.42 -13.52
N TYR A 284 -16.21 -2.36 -12.20
CA TYR A 284 -16.96 -3.17 -11.23
C TYR A 284 -17.92 -2.36 -10.37
N LYS A 285 -18.35 -1.16 -10.80
CA LYS A 285 -19.14 -0.21 -9.99
C LYS A 285 -20.38 -0.82 -9.36
N TYR A 286 -21.07 -1.74 -10.03
CA TYR A 286 -22.28 -2.37 -9.50
C TYR A 286 -21.97 -3.37 -8.38
N GLU A 287 -20.92 -4.16 -8.53
CA GLU A 287 -20.44 -5.12 -7.52
C GLU A 287 -19.79 -4.41 -6.31
N LEU A 288 -19.08 -3.31 -6.58
CA LEU A 288 -18.39 -2.53 -5.56
C LEU A 288 -19.33 -1.62 -4.78
N LYS A 289 -20.42 -1.12 -5.37
CA LYS A 289 -21.24 -0.06 -4.74
C LYS A 289 -21.69 -0.39 -3.31
N SER A 290 -22.07 -1.63 -3.04
CA SER A 290 -22.52 -2.05 -1.70
C SER A 290 -21.36 -2.32 -0.72
N ARG A 291 -20.15 -2.57 -1.25
CA ARG A 291 -18.96 -2.94 -0.46
C ARG A 291 -17.92 -1.82 -0.39
N LEU A 292 -18.05 -0.75 -1.18
CA LEU A 292 -17.04 0.30 -1.25
C LEU A 292 -17.05 1.13 0.04
N GLY A 293 -15.93 1.06 0.77
CA GLY A 293 -15.62 1.92 1.90
C GLY A 293 -15.10 3.27 1.41
N ASN A 294 -13.96 3.71 1.95
CA ASN A 294 -13.34 4.98 1.58
C ASN A 294 -12.16 4.77 0.62
N VAL A 295 -11.95 5.71 -0.30
CA VAL A 295 -10.83 5.75 -1.22
C VAL A 295 -9.96 6.96 -0.92
N ALA A 296 -8.73 6.68 -0.50
CA ALA A 296 -7.68 7.63 -0.21
C ALA A 296 -6.73 7.72 -1.41
N PHE A 297 -6.72 8.84 -2.12
CA PHE A 297 -5.75 9.10 -3.18
C PHE A 297 -4.62 9.98 -2.66
N VAL A 298 -3.38 9.62 -2.96
CA VAL A 298 -2.19 10.37 -2.55
C VAL A 298 -1.33 10.64 -3.78
N GLU A 299 -1.04 11.91 -4.09
CA GLU A 299 -0.29 12.33 -5.29
C GLU A 299 -0.83 11.73 -6.60
N SER A 300 -2.15 11.50 -6.67
CA SER A 300 -2.75 10.85 -7.82
C SER A 300 -3.24 11.87 -8.85
N SER A 301 -3.00 11.55 -10.13
CA SER A 301 -3.48 12.30 -11.30
C SER A 301 -4.78 11.75 -11.89
N HIS A 302 -5.50 10.89 -11.16
CA HIS A 302 -6.74 10.27 -11.63
C HIS A 302 -7.80 11.31 -11.98
N LYS A 303 -8.68 10.93 -12.90
CA LYS A 303 -9.82 11.75 -13.34
C LYS A 303 -11.11 10.98 -13.09
N VAL A 304 -12.11 11.70 -12.60
CA VAL A 304 -13.48 11.18 -12.54
C VAL A 304 -14.05 11.23 -13.95
N ASP A 305 -14.63 10.12 -14.42
CA ASP A 305 -15.24 10.08 -15.74
C ASP A 305 -16.50 10.99 -15.76
N PRO A 306 -16.56 11.99 -16.66
CA PRO A 306 -17.73 12.86 -16.79
C PRO A 306 -19.03 12.11 -17.11
N LYS A 307 -18.94 10.90 -17.67
CA LYS A 307 -20.10 10.06 -18.03
C LYS A 307 -20.72 9.34 -16.83
N TRP A 308 -20.12 9.42 -15.64
CA TRP A 308 -20.71 8.84 -14.44
C TRP A 308 -22.07 9.46 -14.13
N ALA A 309 -23.06 8.60 -13.90
CA ALA A 309 -24.37 9.02 -13.44
C ALA A 309 -24.23 9.91 -12.20
N GLY A 310 -24.98 11.02 -12.13
CA GLY A 310 -24.83 12.03 -11.08
C GLY A 310 -24.93 11.46 -9.66
N GLY A 311 -25.80 10.46 -9.45
CA GLY A 311 -25.93 9.75 -8.18
C GLY A 311 -24.67 8.97 -7.78
N PHE A 312 -24.01 8.30 -8.74
CA PHE A 312 -22.76 7.60 -8.48
C PHE A 312 -21.61 8.58 -8.24
N ARG A 313 -21.54 9.67 -9.00
CA ARG A 313 -20.55 10.73 -8.80
C ARG A 313 -20.64 11.33 -7.39
N ARG A 314 -21.86 11.61 -6.92
CA ARG A 314 -22.10 12.11 -5.56
C ARG A 314 -21.76 11.08 -4.48
N PHE A 315 -22.15 9.83 -4.69
CA PHE A 315 -21.76 8.73 -3.79
C PHE A 315 -20.23 8.62 -3.69
N PHE A 316 -19.55 8.58 -4.83
CA PHE A 316 -18.10 8.45 -4.86
C PHE A 316 -17.38 9.64 -4.23
N SER A 317 -17.87 10.88 -4.43
CA SER A 317 -17.25 12.06 -3.79
C SER A 317 -17.37 12.01 -2.25
N GLN A 318 -18.47 11.49 -1.71
CA GLN A 318 -18.61 11.30 -0.25
C GLN A 318 -17.66 10.25 0.32
N HIS A 319 -17.25 9.28 -0.50
CA HIS A 319 -16.39 8.16 -0.14
C HIS A 319 -14.94 8.35 -0.54
N SER A 320 -14.56 9.46 -1.18
CA SER A 320 -13.19 9.69 -1.63
C SER A 320 -12.58 10.95 -1.07
N ILE A 321 -11.26 10.88 -0.88
CA ILE A 321 -10.40 12.00 -0.52
C ILE A 321 -9.16 11.92 -1.41
N CYS A 322 -8.82 13.01 -2.08
CA CYS A 322 -7.58 13.11 -2.82
C CYS A 322 -6.66 14.15 -2.21
N TRP A 323 -5.46 13.71 -1.88
CA TRP A 323 -4.39 14.42 -1.22
C TRP A 323 -3.28 14.80 -2.19
N LYS A 324 -3.02 16.11 -2.26
CA LYS A 324 -1.95 16.72 -3.07
C LYS A 324 -0.96 17.47 -2.19
N ARG A 325 0.31 17.50 -2.60
CA ARG A 325 1.35 18.31 -1.98
C ARG A 325 1.02 19.80 -2.13
N SER A 326 0.98 20.50 -1.01
CA SER A 326 0.79 21.95 -0.94
C SER A 326 1.65 22.57 0.17
N ARG A 327 1.79 23.91 0.15
CA ARG A 327 2.39 24.68 1.25
C ARG A 327 1.41 24.88 2.41
N GLU A 328 0.11 24.74 2.14
CA GLU A 328 -0.97 24.91 3.09
C GLU A 328 -1.02 23.81 4.18
N PRO A 329 -1.59 24.06 5.38
CA PRO A 329 -1.75 23.07 6.48
C PRO A 329 -2.38 21.73 6.08
N ILE A 330 -2.10 20.62 6.76
CA ILE A 330 -2.77 19.33 6.43
C ILE A 330 -4.31 19.51 6.54
N ASN A 331 -5.05 18.96 5.59
CA ASN A 331 -6.51 19.03 5.47
C ASN A 331 -7.21 20.40 5.21
N THR A 332 -6.51 21.49 4.84
CA THR A 332 -7.20 22.63 4.17
C THR A 332 -7.88 22.17 2.86
N ASP A 333 -8.84 22.92 2.35
CA ASP A 333 -9.50 22.62 1.08
C ASP A 333 -8.84 23.43 -0.05
N LEU A 334 -8.32 22.74 -1.08
CA LEU A 334 -7.67 23.37 -2.24
C LEU A 334 -8.65 23.74 -3.35
N SER A 335 -9.94 23.41 -3.25
CA SER A 335 -10.94 23.77 -4.24
C SER A 335 -11.28 25.27 -4.25
N LEU A 336 -10.86 26.01 -3.22
CA LEU A 336 -11.15 27.41 -2.99
C LEU A 336 -9.95 28.35 -3.27
N GLY A 337 -8.84 27.84 -3.82
CA GLY A 337 -7.65 28.63 -4.16
C GLY A 337 -7.48 28.82 -5.67
N ASP A 338 -7.09 30.03 -6.07
CA ASP A 338 -6.86 30.50 -7.46
C ASP A 338 -5.94 29.58 -8.29
N PRO A 339 -6.09 29.58 -9.65
CA PRO A 339 -5.65 28.53 -10.57
C PRO A 339 -4.16 28.17 -10.62
#